data_AF-A0A2N0B7I0-F1
#
_entry.id   AF-A0A2N0B7I0-F1
#
_cell.length_a   1.000
_cell.length_b   1.000
_cell.length_c   1.000
_cell.angle_alpha   90.00
_cell.angle_beta   90.00
_cell.angle_gamma   90.00
#
_symmetry.space_group_name_H-M   'P 1'
#
loop_
_entity.id
_entity.type
_entity.pdbx_description
1 polymer ?
#
loop_
_entity_poly.entity_id
_entity_poly.type
_entity_poly.pdbx_seq_one_letter_code
_entity_poly.pdbx_strand_id
1 'polypeptide(L)'
;MGFGILFFFLILSCRSASNRATSSADPETNARSAEADLLWEQRCSSCHGLDGTPNEFLQPKPRKLNGFGIKMGFFFGGDKMREGIFRTIRDGKNERMPSFQKELSEEQIRALVRKIERL
;
A
#
# COMPACT_ATOMS: atom_id res chain seq x y z
N MET A 1 49.56 51.49 -6.21
CA MET A 1 49.15 50.77 -4.97
C MET A 1 47.63 50.86 -4.87
N GLY A 2 46.94 49.72 -4.77
CA GLY A 2 45.51 49.67 -4.41
C GLY A 2 44.56 49.20 -5.52
N PHE A 3 44.46 47.88 -5.72
CA PHE A 3 43.33 47.23 -6.39
C PHE A 3 42.07 47.33 -5.50
N GLY A 4 40.93 47.74 -6.06
CA GLY A 4 39.65 47.77 -5.37
C GLY A 4 38.57 47.13 -6.22
N ILE A 5 38.51 45.81 -6.21
CA ILE A 5 37.47 45.00 -6.82
C ILE A 5 36.26 45.08 -5.88
N LEU A 6 35.19 45.79 -6.26
CA LEU A 6 33.90 45.69 -5.56
C LEU A 6 32.96 44.81 -6.38
N PHE A 7 32.75 43.62 -5.81
CA PHE A 7 32.02 42.49 -6.33
C PHE A 7 30.56 42.82 -6.71
N PHE A 8 30.25 42.40 -7.93
CA PHE A 8 28.94 42.22 -8.53
C PHE A 8 28.04 41.33 -7.66
N PHE A 9 27.07 41.90 -6.94
CA PHE A 9 25.99 41.14 -6.29
C PHE A 9 24.71 41.26 -7.10
N LEU A 10 24.71 40.54 -8.23
CA LEU A 10 23.50 40.21 -8.97
C LEU A 10 22.74 39.15 -8.15
N ILE A 11 21.76 39.61 -7.37
CA ILE A 11 20.85 38.77 -6.58
C ILE A 11 19.94 37.97 -7.53
N LEU A 12 20.49 36.86 -8.03
CA LEU A 12 19.79 35.81 -8.73
C LEU A 12 18.87 35.08 -7.73
N SER A 13 17.66 35.59 -7.56
CA SER A 13 16.60 34.93 -6.81
C SER A 13 16.20 33.63 -7.50
N CYS A 14 16.91 32.55 -7.18
CA CYS A 14 16.54 31.19 -7.57
C CYS A 14 15.25 30.82 -6.81
N ARG A 15 14.08 31.04 -7.43
CA ARG A 15 12.80 30.45 -6.97
C ARG A 15 12.96 28.94 -7.04
N SER A 16 13.21 28.30 -5.90
CA SER A 16 13.16 26.85 -5.76
C SER A 16 11.75 26.37 -6.14
N ALA A 17 11.63 25.78 -7.33
CA ALA A 17 10.49 24.98 -7.70
C ALA A 17 10.45 23.77 -6.75
N SER A 18 9.39 23.71 -5.94
CA SER A 18 9.13 22.62 -5.01
C SER A 18 8.82 21.34 -5.80
N ASN A 19 9.86 20.52 -6.04
CA ASN A 19 9.70 19.14 -6.45
C ASN A 19 9.24 18.33 -5.22
N ARG A 20 7.94 18.07 -5.09
CA ARG A 20 7.45 16.99 -4.22
C ARG A 20 7.63 15.66 -4.93
N ALA A 21 8.86 15.15 -4.87
CA ALA A 21 9.14 13.73 -5.00
C ALA A 21 9.07 13.10 -3.59
N THR A 22 8.17 12.13 -3.44
CA THR A 22 8.24 11.00 -2.49
C THR A 22 8.65 11.31 -1.05
N SER A 23 7.67 11.48 -0.16
CA SER A 23 7.83 11.16 1.27
C SER A 23 6.77 10.13 1.64
N SER A 24 7.19 8.87 1.78
CA SER A 24 6.37 7.73 2.21
C SER A 24 6.13 7.73 3.73
N ALA A 25 6.06 8.91 4.35
CA ALA A 25 5.98 9.06 5.80
C ALA A 25 5.15 10.29 6.20
N ASP A 26 4.17 10.65 5.40
CA ASP A 26 3.16 11.60 5.85
C ASP A 26 2.23 10.93 6.90
N PRO A 27 1.79 11.66 7.92
CA PRO A 27 0.95 11.12 8.99
C PRO A 27 -0.37 10.53 8.49
N GLU A 28 -0.88 11.00 7.34
CA GLU A 28 -2.10 10.47 6.72
C GLU A 28 -1.88 9.06 6.16
N THR A 29 -0.77 8.80 5.46
CA THR A 29 -0.39 7.45 4.99
C THR A 29 -0.18 6.47 6.15
N ASN A 30 0.43 6.91 7.25
CA ASN A 30 0.62 6.09 8.45
C ASN A 30 -0.73 5.76 9.12
N ALA A 31 -1.60 6.75 9.29
CA ALA A 31 -2.95 6.53 9.84
C ALA A 31 -3.76 5.54 9.00
N ARG A 32 -3.73 5.69 7.66
CA ARG A 32 -4.39 4.76 6.73
C ARG A 32 -3.80 3.35 6.78
N SER A 33 -2.50 3.22 7.05
CA SER A 33 -1.84 1.92 7.21
C SER A 33 -2.27 1.24 8.51
N ALA A 34 -2.38 1.99 9.61
CA ALA A 34 -2.89 1.48 10.89
C ALA A 34 -4.36 1.07 10.80
N GLU A 35 -5.20 1.87 10.14
CA GLU A 35 -6.60 1.49 9.87
C GLU A 35 -6.69 0.19 9.06
N ALA A 36 -5.85 0.04 8.04
CA ALA A 36 -5.80 -1.19 7.25
C ALA A 36 -5.36 -2.41 8.07
N ASP A 37 -4.45 -2.23 9.04
CA ASP A 37 -4.03 -3.30 9.94
C ASP A 37 -5.19 -3.76 10.84
N LEU A 38 -5.98 -2.83 11.38
CA LEU A 38 -7.17 -3.14 12.17
C LEU A 38 -8.26 -3.81 11.33
N LEU A 39 -8.51 -3.30 10.11
CA LEU A 39 -9.47 -3.90 9.18
C LEU A 39 -9.06 -5.33 8.80
N TRP A 40 -7.77 -5.56 8.56
CA TRP A 40 -7.23 -6.89 8.26
C TRP A 40 -7.49 -7.86 9.40
N GLU A 41 -7.17 -7.46 10.63
CA GLU A 41 -7.42 -8.25 11.83
C GLU A 41 -8.91 -8.60 11.97
N GLN A 42 -9.79 -7.61 11.87
CA GLN A 42 -11.23 -7.78 12.07
C GLN A 42 -11.93 -8.60 10.98
N ARG A 43 -11.49 -8.47 9.72
CA ARG A 43 -12.27 -8.96 8.55
C ARG A 43 -11.58 -10.05 7.74
N CYS A 44 -10.25 -10.10 7.74
CA CYS A 44 -9.49 -10.97 6.84
C CYS A 44 -8.73 -12.09 7.57
N SER A 45 -8.20 -11.77 8.76
CA SER A 45 -7.24 -12.61 9.47
C SER A 45 -7.81 -13.96 9.93
N SER A 46 -9.12 -14.05 10.16
CA SER A 46 -9.78 -15.29 10.59
C SER A 46 -9.59 -16.44 9.60
N CYS A 47 -9.49 -16.12 8.30
CA CYS A 47 -9.26 -17.09 7.24
C CYS A 47 -7.81 -17.03 6.71
N HIS A 48 -7.25 -15.82 6.58
CA HIS A 48 -5.95 -15.60 5.94
C HIS A 48 -4.76 -15.58 6.91
N GLY A 49 -5.00 -15.61 8.22
CA GLY A 49 -3.99 -15.44 9.27
C GLY A 49 -3.62 -13.98 9.49
N LEU A 50 -3.17 -13.66 10.72
CA LEU A 50 -2.68 -12.31 11.05
C LEU A 50 -1.45 -11.93 10.20
N ASP A 51 -0.58 -12.90 9.97
CA ASP A 51 0.66 -12.79 9.18
C ASP A 51 0.47 -13.17 7.71
N GLY A 52 -0.74 -13.48 7.24
CA GLY A 52 -0.96 -14.00 5.90
C GLY A 52 -0.73 -15.50 5.73
N THR A 53 -0.52 -16.25 6.83
CA THR A 53 -0.49 -17.72 6.82
C THR A 53 -1.88 -18.28 7.15
N PRO A 54 -2.61 -18.85 6.16
CA PRO A 54 -3.95 -19.39 6.40
C PRO A 54 -3.91 -20.68 7.20
N ASN A 55 -5.00 -20.96 7.92
CA ASN A 55 -5.17 -22.23 8.65
C ASN A 55 -5.26 -23.41 7.66
N GLU A 56 -4.46 -24.45 7.88
CA GLU A 56 -4.36 -25.66 7.06
C GLU A 56 -5.69 -26.44 6.96
N PHE A 57 -6.58 -26.32 7.94
CA PHE A 57 -7.85 -27.05 7.98
C PHE A 57 -8.99 -26.34 7.23
N LEU A 58 -8.78 -25.13 6.70
CA LEU A 58 -9.81 -24.42 5.92
C LEU A 58 -9.97 -25.02 4.52
N GLN A 59 -11.21 -25.23 4.11
CA GLN A 59 -11.56 -25.71 2.76
C GLN A 59 -12.60 -24.78 2.10
N PRO A 60 -12.32 -24.26 0.88
CA PRO A 60 -11.02 -24.30 0.20
C PRO A 60 -9.99 -23.47 0.98
N LYS A 61 -8.75 -23.95 1.01
CA LYS A 61 -7.67 -23.26 1.70
C LYS A 61 -7.29 -21.98 0.93
N PRO A 62 -7.24 -20.81 1.59
CA PRO A 62 -6.71 -19.61 0.96
C PRO A 62 -5.24 -19.77 0.55
N ARG A 63 -4.79 -18.96 -0.40
CA ARG A 63 -3.36 -18.87 -0.74
C ARG A 63 -2.61 -18.22 0.43
N LYS A 64 -1.39 -18.68 0.71
CA LYS A 64 -0.44 -18.02 1.63
C LYS A 64 -0.01 -16.66 1.08
N LEU A 65 -0.19 -15.60 1.86
CA LEU A 65 -0.04 -14.21 1.42
C LEU A 65 1.32 -13.58 1.74
N ASN A 66 2.02 -14.04 2.78
CA ASN A 66 3.40 -13.65 3.12
C ASN A 66 4.47 -14.49 2.39
N GLY A 67 4.09 -15.12 1.27
CA GLY A 67 4.98 -15.98 0.50
C GLY A 67 5.82 -15.20 -0.51
N PHE A 68 7.01 -15.72 -0.85
CA PHE A 68 7.87 -15.15 -1.89
C PHE A 68 7.14 -14.91 -3.22
N GLY A 69 6.26 -15.85 -3.63
CA GLY A 69 5.48 -15.70 -4.86
C GLY A 69 4.54 -14.48 -4.86
N ILE A 70 3.99 -14.09 -3.70
CA ILE A 70 3.15 -12.89 -3.59
C ILE A 70 4.02 -11.64 -3.70
N LYS A 71 5.15 -11.60 -3.00
CA LYS A 71 6.12 -10.50 -3.08
C LYS A 71 6.61 -10.28 -4.52
N MET A 72 6.95 -11.35 -5.23
CA MET A 72 7.34 -11.26 -6.64
C MET A 72 6.16 -10.87 -7.54
N GLY A 73 4.94 -11.28 -7.20
CA GLY A 73 3.72 -10.83 -7.88
C GLY A 73 3.52 -9.33 -7.79
N PHE A 74 3.70 -8.72 -6.61
CA PHE A 74 3.66 -7.26 -6.46
C PHE A 74 4.82 -6.58 -7.20
N PHE A 75 6.03 -7.12 -7.10
CA PHE A 75 7.23 -6.53 -7.73
C PHE A 75 7.12 -6.49 -9.26
N PHE A 76 6.81 -7.62 -9.91
CA PHE A 76 6.74 -7.69 -11.38
C PHE A 76 5.38 -7.28 -11.94
N GLY A 77 4.29 -7.53 -11.21
CA GLY A 77 2.93 -7.25 -11.67
C GLY A 77 2.49 -5.80 -11.43
N GLY A 78 3.12 -5.09 -10.49
CA GLY A 78 2.83 -3.70 -10.17
C GLY A 78 1.33 -3.43 -10.01
N ASP A 79 0.82 -2.42 -10.70
CA ASP A 79 -0.57 -1.98 -10.57
C ASP A 79 -1.57 -3.01 -11.09
N LYS A 80 -1.20 -3.83 -12.07
CA LYS A 80 -2.06 -4.93 -12.54
C LYS A 80 -2.28 -5.97 -11.44
N MET A 81 -1.26 -6.25 -10.64
CA MET A 81 -1.37 -7.14 -9.48
C MET A 81 -2.26 -6.52 -8.40
N ARG A 82 -1.99 -5.25 -8.04
CA ARG A 82 -2.78 -4.53 -7.01
C ARG A 82 -4.25 -4.46 -7.37
N GLU A 83 -4.56 -4.14 -8.63
CA GLU A 83 -5.92 -4.07 -9.12
C GLU A 83 -6.59 -5.45 -9.21
N GLY A 84 -5.83 -6.51 -9.52
CA GLY A 84 -6.33 -7.88 -9.46
C GLY A 84 -6.75 -8.30 -8.05
N ILE A 85 -5.95 -7.96 -7.03
CA ILE A 85 -6.28 -8.22 -5.63
C ILE A 85 -7.45 -7.34 -5.19
N PHE A 86 -7.45 -6.06 -5.56
CA PHE A 86 -8.56 -5.13 -5.29
C PHE A 86 -9.90 -5.71 -5.76
N ARG A 87 -9.99 -6.14 -7.03
CA ARG A 87 -11.20 -6.78 -7.57
C ARG A 87 -11.57 -8.05 -6.82
N THR A 88 -10.59 -8.86 -6.43
CA THR A 88 -10.85 -10.09 -5.66
C THR A 88 -11.49 -9.79 -4.29
N ILE A 89 -11.06 -8.73 -3.60
CA ILE A 89 -11.65 -8.33 -2.32
C ILE A 89 -13.02 -7.66 -2.54
N ARG A 90 -13.12 -6.77 -3.53
CA ARG A 90 -14.36 -6.06 -3.85
C ARG A 90 -15.47 -7.03 -4.26
N ASP A 91 -15.19 -7.90 -5.23
CA ASP A 91 -16.20 -8.75 -5.88
C ASP A 91 -16.34 -10.11 -5.18
N GLY A 92 -15.39 -10.47 -4.32
CA GLY A 92 -15.29 -11.80 -3.74
C GLY A 92 -14.66 -12.81 -4.70
N LYS A 93 -14.40 -14.02 -4.19
CA LYS A 93 -13.75 -15.08 -4.96
C LYS A 93 -14.59 -16.36 -5.05
N ASN A 94 -15.30 -16.69 -3.98
CA ASN A 94 -16.16 -17.87 -3.86
C ASN A 94 -17.06 -17.71 -2.63
N GLU A 95 -17.88 -18.72 -2.33
CA GLU A 95 -18.81 -18.69 -1.18
C GLU A 95 -18.12 -18.46 0.18
N ARG A 96 -16.84 -18.81 0.31
CA ARG A 96 -16.06 -18.70 1.56
C ARG A 96 -15.25 -17.40 1.64
N MET A 97 -15.03 -16.73 0.51
CA MET A 97 -14.45 -15.40 0.42
C MET A 97 -15.47 -14.48 -0.26
N PRO A 98 -16.41 -13.91 0.50
CA PRO A 98 -17.51 -13.10 -0.03
C PRO A 98 -17.02 -11.77 -0.61
N SER A 99 -17.94 -11.09 -1.30
CA SER A 99 -17.76 -9.71 -1.76
C SER A 99 -17.80 -8.73 -0.59
N PHE A 100 -16.84 -7.80 -0.54
CA PHE A 100 -16.80 -6.75 0.48
C PHE A 100 -17.26 -5.37 0.00
N GLN A 101 -17.65 -5.23 -1.27
CA GLN A 101 -18.01 -3.93 -1.89
C GLN A 101 -19.15 -3.17 -1.19
N LYS A 102 -20.00 -3.87 -0.42
CA LYS A 102 -21.11 -3.25 0.32
C LYS A 102 -20.74 -2.83 1.74
N GLU A 103 -19.63 -3.37 2.26
CA GLU A 103 -19.20 -3.16 3.65
C GLU A 103 -18.00 -2.22 3.76
N LEU A 104 -17.16 -2.19 2.73
CA LEU A 104 -15.91 -1.42 2.70
C LEU A 104 -15.91 -0.43 1.54
N SER A 105 -15.39 0.76 1.77
CA SER A 105 -15.15 1.72 0.69
C SER A 105 -14.03 1.26 -0.23
N GLU A 106 -13.96 1.79 -1.45
CA GLU A 106 -12.85 1.46 -2.36
C GLU A 106 -11.49 1.81 -1.76
N GLU A 107 -11.40 2.92 -1.02
CA GLU A 107 -10.18 3.37 -0.35
C GLU A 107 -9.73 2.37 0.72
N GLN A 108 -10.68 1.83 1.50
CA GLN A 108 -10.40 0.79 2.50
C GLN A 108 -9.94 -0.50 1.83
N ILE A 109 -10.56 -0.92 0.73
CA ILE A 109 -10.12 -2.09 -0.03
C ILE A 109 -8.71 -1.87 -0.60
N ARG A 110 -8.41 -0.69 -1.16
CA ARG A 110 -7.05 -0.35 -1.62
C ARG A 110 -6.05 -0.32 -0.46
N ALA A 111 -6.47 0.08 0.74
CA ALA A 111 -5.63 0.03 1.93
C ALA A 111 -5.34 -1.41 2.37
N LEU A 112 -6.33 -2.31 2.29
CA LEU A 112 -6.13 -3.75 2.49
C LEU A 112 -5.18 -4.37 1.46
N VAL A 113 -5.24 -3.96 0.19
CA VAL A 113 -4.24 -4.40 -0.82
C VAL A 113 -2.83 -4.01 -0.39
N ARG A 114 -2.63 -2.77 0.08
CA ARG A 114 -1.33 -2.32 0.61
C ARG A 114 -0.92 -3.07 1.88
N LYS A 115 -1.87 -3.47 2.73
CA LYS A 115 -1.58 -4.36 3.87
C LYS A 115 -1.05 -5.70 3.37
N ILE A 116 -1.72 -6.34 2.41
CA ILE A 116 -1.26 -7.61 1.83
C ILE A 116 0.14 -7.49 1.22
N GLU A 117 0.45 -6.36 0.58
CA GLU A 117 1.79 -6.09 0.04
C GLU A 117 2.89 -5.98 1.12
N ARG A 118 2.52 -5.66 2.37
CA ARG A 118 3.42 -5.55 3.53
C ARG A 118 3.54 -6.85 4.35
N LEU A 119 2.79 -7.89 4.04
CA LEU A 119 2.87 -9.20 4.70
C LEU A 119 4.15 -9.95 4.28
#